data_AF-A0A7X9ZR13-F1
#
_entry.id   AF-A0A7X9ZR13-F1
#
_cell.length_a   1.000
_cell.length_b   1.000
_cell.length_c   1.000
_cell.angle_alpha   90.00
_cell.angle_beta   90.00
_cell.angle_gamma   90.00
#
_symmetry.space_group_name_H-M   'P 1'
#
loop_
_entity.id
_entity.type
_entity.pdbx_description
1 polymer ?
#
loop_
_entity_poly.entity_id
_entity_poly.type
_entity_poly.pdbx_seq_one_letter_code
_entity_poly.pdbx_strand_id
1 'polypeptide(L)' 'MARSEDHDYYRQRASKERALASASIDRSAAIIHLKMAEEYDRRLEQRHGDPSTLLVVRE' A
#
# COMPACT_ATOMS: atom_id res chain seq x y z
N MET A 1 1.35 -0.44 -22.93
CA MET A 1 0.11 -0.24 -22.14
C MET A 1 0.28 -0.75 -20.69
N ALA A 2 1.41 -0.52 -20.02
CA ALA A 2 1.73 -1.17 -18.72
C ALA A 2 1.43 -0.33 -17.45
N ARG A 3 0.96 0.92 -17.59
CA ARG A 3 0.72 1.81 -16.45
C ARG A 3 -0.61 1.50 -15.73
N SER A 4 -1.64 1.09 -16.46
CA SER A 4 -2.98 0.85 -15.90
C SER A 4 -3.09 -0.48 -15.15
N GLU A 5 -2.44 -1.54 -15.65
CA GLU A 5 -2.44 -2.86 -15.00
C GLU A 5 -1.80 -2.84 -13.61
N ASP A 6 -0.77 -2.03 -13.44
CA ASP A 6 -0.03 -1.92 -12.19
C ASP A 6 -0.77 -1.05 -11.15
N HIS A 7 -1.52 -0.04 -11.60
CA HIS A 7 -2.41 0.73 -10.74
C HIS A 7 -3.57 -0.12 -10.20
N ASP A 8 -4.24 -0.89 -11.05
CA ASP A 8 -5.31 -1.79 -10.60
C ASP A 8 -4.77 -2.89 -9.68
N TYR A 9 -3.56 -3.40 -9.97
CA TYR A 9 -2.86 -4.36 -9.13
C TYR A 9 -2.64 -3.83 -7.71
N TYR A 10 -2.00 -2.67 -7.54
CA TYR A 10 -1.72 -2.14 -6.21
C TYR A 10 -2.99 -1.73 -5.47
N ARG A 11 -4.02 -1.21 -6.16
CA ARG A 11 -5.31 -0.89 -5.55
C ARG A 11 -6.00 -2.15 -5.03
N GLN A 12 -6.04 -3.21 -5.83
CA GLN A 12 -6.64 -4.48 -5.44
C GLN A 12 -5.88 -5.12 -4.27
N ARG A 13 -4.54 -5.08 -4.30
CA ARG A 13 -3.69 -5.59 -3.22
C ARG A 13 -3.91 -4.81 -1.92
N ALA A 14 -3.92 -3.47 -1.96
CA ALA A 14 -4.19 -2.65 -0.78
C ALA A 14 -5.57 -2.97 -0.15
N SER A 15 -6.60 -3.12 -0.99
CA SER A 15 -7.93 -3.52 -0.52
C SER A 15 -7.95 -4.90 0.12
N LYS A 16 -7.21 -5.86 -0.45
CA LYS A 16 -7.10 -7.22 0.08
C LYS A 16 -6.38 -7.25 1.42
N GLU A 17 -5.29 -6.52 1.56
CA GLU A 17 -4.56 -6.43 2.83
C GLU A 17 -5.42 -5.76 3.92
N ARG A 18 -6.22 -4.73 3.60
CA ARG A 18 -7.20 -4.16 4.56
C ARG A 18 -8.26 -5.17 5.01
N ALA A 19 -8.75 -6.01 4.09
CA ALA A 19 -9.70 -7.07 4.43
C ALA A 19 -9.04 -8.13 5.33
N LEU A 20 -7.79 -8.51 5.06
CA LEU A 20 -7.03 -9.43 5.91
C LEU A 20 -6.78 -8.84 7.30
N ALA A 21 -6.46 -7.56 7.40
CA ALA A 21 -6.32 -6.87 8.67
C ALA A 21 -7.64 -6.88 9.48
N SER A 22 -8.77 -6.60 8.82
CA SER A 22 -10.08 -6.60 9.47
C SER A 22 -10.56 -7.99 9.89
N ALA A 23 -10.10 -9.05 9.21
CA ALA A 23 -10.42 -10.44 9.53
C ALA A 23 -9.42 -11.09 10.50
N SER A 24 -8.30 -10.42 10.78
CA SER A 24 -7.25 -10.95 11.65
C SER A 24 -7.65 -10.87 13.12
N ILE A 25 -7.63 -12.02 13.79
CA ILE A 25 -7.84 -12.12 15.25
C ILE A 25 -6.58 -11.67 16.00
N ASP A 26 -5.40 -11.93 15.43
CA ASP A 26 -4.13 -11.49 15.99
C ASP A 26 -3.86 -10.02 15.66
N ARG A 27 -3.67 -9.22 16.71
CA ARG A 27 -3.43 -7.77 16.59
C ARG A 27 -2.13 -7.47 15.84
N SER A 28 -1.10 -8.29 15.99
CA SER A 28 0.19 -8.07 15.35
C SER A 28 0.09 -8.35 13.85
N ALA A 29 -0.58 -9.43 13.46
CA ALA A 29 -0.90 -9.74 12.07
C ALA A 29 -1.77 -8.64 11.43
N ALA A 30 -2.78 -8.16 12.14
CA ALA A 30 -3.62 -7.05 11.67
C ALA A 30 -2.78 -5.78 11.38
N ILE A 31 -1.85 -5.43 12.27
CA ILE A 31 -0.96 -4.28 12.08
C ILE A 31 -0.04 -4.49 10.86
N ILE A 32 0.48 -5.70 10.66
CA ILE A 32 1.32 -6.01 9.49
C ILE A 32 0.52 -5.83 8.21
N HIS A 33 -0.69 -6.38 8.14
CA HIS A 33 -1.57 -6.24 6.99
C HIS A 33 -1.95 -4.76 6.71
N LEU A 34 -2.20 -3.95 7.75
CA LEU A 34 -2.44 -2.52 7.58
C LEU A 34 -1.21 -1.80 7.00
N LYS A 35 -0.02 -2.06 7.54
CA LYS A 35 1.23 -1.48 7.02
C LYS A 35 1.47 -1.86 5.56
N MET A 36 1.17 -3.09 5.18
CA MET A 36 1.28 -3.55 3.78
C MET A 36 0.27 -2.84 2.88
N ALA A 37 -0.96 -2.61 3.35
CA ALA A 37 -1.96 -1.83 2.61
C ALA A 37 -1.49 -0.39 2.38
N GLU A 38 -0.93 0.27 3.40
CA GLU A 38 -0.38 1.62 3.30
C GLU A 38 0.80 1.70 2.33
N GLU A 39 1.69 0.70 2.34
CA GLU A 39 2.82 0.64 1.39
C GLU A 39 2.35 0.51 -0.07
N TYR A 40 1.27 -0.23 -0.32
CA TYR A 40 0.68 -0.31 -1.66
C TYR A 40 0.01 1.01 -2.08
N ASP A 41 -0.65 1.71 -1.16
CA ASP A 41 -1.20 3.07 -1.37
C ASP A 41 -0.08 4.06 -1.73
N ARG A 42 1.02 4.07 -0.96
CA ARG A 42 2.20 4.90 -1.26
C ARG A 42 2.81 4.60 -2.63
N ARG A 43 2.82 3.34 -3.07
CA ARG A 43 3.34 2.97 -4.40
C ARG A 43 2.42 3.42 -5.53
N LEU A 44 1.12 3.47 -5.29
CA LEU A 44 0.16 4.09 -6.20
C LEU A 44 0.44 5.59 -6.32
N GLU A 45 0.60 6.27 -5.19
CA GLU A 45 0.89 7.70 -5.14
C GLU A 45 2.24 8.04 -5.78
N GLN A 46 3.31 7.28 -5.50
CA GLN A 46 4.64 7.48 -6.08
C GLN A 46 4.75 7.14 -7.57
N ARG A 47 3.81 6.37 -8.13
CA ARG A 47 3.74 6.16 -9.59
C ARG A 47 2.95 7.26 -10.29
N HIS A 48 2.05 7.93 -9.58
CA HIS A 48 1.26 9.05 -10.10
C HIS A 48 1.92 10.42 -9.84
N GLY A 49 2.73 10.53 -8.79
CA GLY A 49 3.53 11.70 -8.44
C GLY A 49 5.00 11.46 -8.73
N ASP A 50 5.60 12.42 -9.43
CA ASP A 50 7.03 12.60 -9.63
C ASP A 50 7.96 12.02 -8.53
N PRO A 51 9.18 11.56 -8.88
CA PRO A 51 10.12 10.85 -8.00
C PRO A 51 10.74 11.67 -6.84
N SER A 52 10.13 12.78 -6.44
CA SER A 52 10.69 13.73 -5.47
C SER A 52 10.31 13.49 -4.00
N THR A 53 9.60 12.39 -3.68
CA THR A 53 9.15 12.06 -2.30
C THR A 53 10.13 11.14 -1.54
N LEU A 54 11.41 11.13 -1.92
CA LEU A 54 12.49 10.45 -1.19
C LEU A 54 13.03 11.27 0.01
N LEU A 55 12.21 12.15 0.60
CA LEU A 55 12.65 13.14 1.58
C LEU A 55 11.72 13.24 2.80
N VAL A 56 11.33 12.09 3.36
CA VAL A 56 10.82 12.04 4.75
C VAL A 56 11.14 10.67 5.38
N VAL A 57 12.43 10.45 5.66
CA VAL A 57 12.79 9.82 6.93
C VAL A 57 13.32 10.97 7.78
N ARG A 58 12.44 11.48 8.65
CA ARG A 58 12.71 12.56 9.60
C ARG A 58 13.65 12.07 10.72
N GLU A 59 14.58 12.97 11.05
CA GLU A 59 15.33 13.21 12.32
C GLU A 59 16.03 12.05 13.02
#